data_AF-A0A6A4CAV5-F1
#
_entry.id   AF-A0A6A4CAV5-F1
#
_cell.length_a   1.000
_cell.length_b   1.000
_cell.length_c   1.000
_cell.angle_alpha   90.00
_cell.angle_beta   90.00
_cell.angle_gamma   90.00
#
_symmetry.space_group_name_H-M   'P 1'
#
loop_
_entity.id
_entity.type
_entity.pdbx_description
1 polymer ?
#
loop_
_entity_poly.entity_id
_entity_poly.type
_entity_poly.pdbx_seq_one_letter_code
_entity_poly.pdbx_strand_id
1 'polypeptide(L)'
;MVGRILTPLKDGDLERIRPSLRSSARTLHNAITSVRQAAEWGMGSMQKVYSRLTLPLPYDPNIRGRRISNVSRIANYRVRTVGISQIRRSRAKWSCRRQASRSLANDACVCKM
;
A
#
# COMPACT_ATOMS: atom_id res chain seq x y z
N MET A 1 -24.07 -0.09 1.03
CA MET A 1 -22.89 -0.38 0.17
C MET A 1 -21.81 -1.10 0.99
N VAL A 2 -22.17 -2.16 1.71
CA VAL A 2 -21.26 -2.91 2.60
C VAL A 2 -21.25 -4.36 2.12
N GLY A 3 -20.07 -4.93 1.89
CA GLY A 3 -19.90 -6.35 1.56
C GLY A 3 -19.72 -6.72 0.08
N ARG A 4 -19.74 -5.76 -0.86
CA ARG A 4 -19.38 -6.05 -2.27
C ARG A 4 -17.87 -5.90 -2.49
N ILE A 5 -17.23 -6.96 -2.98
CA ILE A 5 -15.83 -6.94 -3.38
C ILE A 5 -15.73 -6.18 -4.70
N LEU A 6 -15.02 -5.05 -4.69
CA LEU A 6 -14.71 -4.31 -5.91
C LEU A 6 -13.39 -4.81 -6.49
N THR A 7 -13.40 -5.11 -7.79
CA THR A 7 -12.22 -5.48 -8.56
C THR A 7 -11.74 -4.28 -9.37
N PRO A 8 -10.41 -4.07 -9.49
CA PRO A 8 -9.88 -3.08 -10.40
C PRO A 8 -10.33 -3.40 -11.83
N LEU A 9 -10.60 -2.34 -12.59
CA LEU A 9 -10.89 -2.45 -14.02
C LEU A 9 -9.72 -3.08 -14.78
N LYS A 10 -10.01 -3.83 -15.85
CA LYS A 10 -9.00 -4.38 -16.75
C LYS A 10 -8.50 -3.32 -17.73
N ASP A 11 -7.26 -3.45 -18.18
CA ASP A 11 -6.70 -2.57 -19.20
C ASP A 11 -7.51 -2.67 -20.49
N GLY A 12 -7.95 -1.52 -21.01
CA GLY A 12 -8.84 -1.41 -22.17
C GLY A 12 -10.32 -1.18 -21.85
N ASP A 13 -10.81 -1.57 -20.66
CA ASP A 13 -12.19 -1.29 -20.28
C ASP A 13 -12.42 0.19 -19.94
N LEU A 14 -11.36 0.91 -19.53
CA LEU A 14 -11.40 2.36 -19.33
C LEU A 14 -11.71 3.11 -20.63
N GLU A 15 -11.25 2.61 -21.77
CA GLU A 15 -11.50 3.23 -23.08
C GLU A 15 -12.90 2.90 -23.63
N ARG A 16 -13.51 1.82 -23.15
CA ARG A 16 -14.91 1.48 -23.48
C ARG A 16 -15.93 2.29 -22.67
N ILE A 17 -15.51 2.89 -21.57
CA ILE A 17 -16.37 3.75 -20.74
C ILE A 17 -16.61 5.09 -21.43
N ARG A 18 -17.83 5.60 -21.30
CA ARG A 18 -18.25 6.93 -21.79
C ARG A 18 -17.21 7.99 -21.40
N PRO A 19 -16.74 8.84 -22.34
CA PRO A 19 -15.63 9.76 -22.10
C PRO A 19 -15.75 10.61 -20.83
N SER A 20 -16.96 11.08 -20.52
CA SER A 20 -17.25 11.90 -19.34
C SER A 20 -17.05 11.20 -17.99
N LEU A 21 -17.07 9.86 -17.95
CA LEU A 21 -16.93 9.06 -16.73
C LEU A 21 -15.53 8.46 -16.54
N ARG A 22 -14.64 8.59 -17.55
CA ARG A 22 -13.31 7.98 -17.52
C ARG A 22 -12.43 8.50 -16.39
N SER A 23 -12.53 9.79 -16.07
CA SER A 23 -11.80 10.41 -14.95
C SER A 23 -12.20 9.79 -13.61
N SER A 24 -13.50 9.71 -13.32
CA SER A 24 -14.04 9.11 -12.11
C SER A 24 -13.71 7.61 -12.01
N ALA A 25 -13.84 6.88 -13.12
CA ALA A 25 -13.50 5.45 -13.19
C ALA A 25 -12.01 5.21 -12.93
N ARG A 26 -11.12 6.06 -13.47
CA ARG A 26 -9.67 5.97 -13.23
C ARG A 26 -9.32 6.26 -11.77
N THR A 27 -9.97 7.25 -11.15
CA THR A 27 -9.79 7.55 -9.72
C THR A 27 -10.20 6.36 -8.85
N LEU A 28 -11.36 5.74 -9.14
CA LEU A 28 -11.82 4.56 -8.42
C LEU A 28 -10.87 3.36 -8.62
N HIS A 29 -10.44 3.10 -9.85
CA HIS A 29 -9.46 2.05 -10.15
C HIS A 29 -8.16 2.26 -9.35
N ASN A 30 -7.60 3.47 -9.37
CA ASN A 30 -6.38 3.79 -8.64
C ASN A 30 -6.54 3.60 -7.13
N ALA A 31 -7.69 4.00 -6.57
CA ALA A 31 -7.99 3.80 -5.15
C ALA A 31 -8.09 2.31 -4.78
N ILE A 32 -8.79 1.51 -5.59
CA ILE A 32 -8.92 0.06 -5.39
C ILE A 32 -7.55 -0.62 -5.48
N THR A 33 -6.77 -0.30 -6.51
CA THR A 33 -5.42 -0.85 -6.71
C THR A 33 -4.49 -0.46 -5.57
N SER A 34 -4.54 0.79 -5.10
CA SER A 34 -3.74 1.26 -3.96
C SER A 34 -4.06 0.51 -2.67
N VAL A 35 -5.36 0.32 -2.36
CA VAL A 35 -5.78 -0.44 -1.16
C VAL A 35 -5.38 -1.91 -1.26
N ARG A 36 -5.53 -2.54 -2.44
CA ARG A 36 -5.09 -3.91 -2.68
C ARG A 36 -3.60 -4.08 -2.48
N GLN A 37 -2.79 -3.22 -3.10
CA GLN A 37 -1.34 -3.23 -2.91
C GLN A 37 -0.99 -3.03 -1.43
N ALA A 38 -1.58 -2.06 -0.74
CA ALA A 38 -1.33 -1.91 0.69
C ALA A 38 -1.65 -3.18 1.50
N ALA A 39 -2.75 -3.86 1.17
CA ALA A 39 -3.15 -5.12 1.80
C ALA A 39 -2.18 -6.27 1.47
N GLU A 40 -1.80 -6.46 0.20
CA GLU A 40 -0.86 -7.49 -0.25
C GLU A 40 0.52 -7.33 0.40
N TRP A 41 1.04 -6.10 0.41
CA TRP A 41 2.34 -5.78 1.01
C TRP A 41 2.30 -5.93 2.54
N GLY A 42 1.17 -5.65 3.18
CA GLY A 42 0.96 -5.94 4.60
C GLY A 42 0.85 -7.43 4.89
N MET A 43 0.14 -8.18 4.05
CA MET A 43 -0.19 -9.59 4.26
C MET A 43 1.04 -10.49 4.23
N GLY A 44 2.02 -10.23 3.36
CA GLY A 44 3.27 -11.00 3.32
C GLY A 44 4.06 -10.97 4.63
N SER A 45 3.95 -9.87 5.40
CA SER A 45 4.53 -9.78 6.74
C SER A 45 3.73 -10.55 7.79
N MET A 46 2.40 -10.51 7.68
CA MET A 46 1.49 -11.20 8.60
C MET A 46 1.58 -12.71 8.47
N GLN A 47 1.73 -13.22 7.25
CA GLN A 47 1.86 -14.66 6.98
C GLN A 47 3.10 -15.25 7.67
N LYS A 48 4.23 -14.52 7.69
CA LYS A 48 5.45 -14.93 8.41
C LYS A 48 5.32 -14.87 9.94
N VAL A 49 4.50 -13.97 10.46
CA VAL A 49 4.21 -13.90 11.90
C VAL A 49 3.24 -15.03 12.29
N TYR A 50 2.28 -15.31 11.42
CA TYR A 50 1.28 -16.35 11.63
C TYR A 50 1.89 -17.76 11.50
N SER A 51 2.82 -17.98 10.57
CA SER A 51 3.53 -19.26 10.43
C SER A 51 4.36 -19.61 11.68
N ARG A 52 4.86 -18.61 12.41
CA ARG A 52 5.54 -18.79 13.70
C ARG A 52 4.59 -19.09 14.85
N LEU A 53 3.30 -18.77 14.70
CA LEU A 53 2.29 -18.99 15.72
C LEU A 53 1.78 -20.44 15.71
N THR A 54 2.03 -21.20 14.63
CA THR A 54 1.69 -22.64 14.47
C THR A 54 0.22 -22.97 14.79
N LEU A 55 -0.68 -22.00 14.61
CA LEU A 55 -2.10 -22.11 15.00
C LEU A 55 -2.99 -21.97 13.76
N PRO A 56 -3.94 -22.89 13.50
CA PRO A 56 -4.88 -22.74 12.39
C PRO A 56 -5.78 -21.51 12.58
N LEU A 57 -6.27 -20.92 11.48
CA LEU A 57 -7.30 -19.87 11.58
C LEU A 57 -8.64 -20.52 11.94
N PRO A 58 -9.36 -20.02 12.96
CA PRO A 58 -10.68 -20.52 13.30
C PRO A 58 -11.70 -20.19 12.19
N TYR A 59 -12.72 -21.03 12.04
CA TYR A 59 -13.79 -20.87 11.04
C TYR A 59 -14.73 -19.70 11.38
N ASP A 60 -15.03 -19.50 12.67
CA ASP A 60 -15.92 -18.42 13.13
C ASP A 60 -15.38 -17.04 12.70
N PRO A 61 -16.15 -16.24 11.95
CA PRO A 61 -15.72 -14.95 11.44
C PRO A 61 -15.35 -13.94 12.54
N ASN A 62 -16.02 -13.98 13.70
CA ASN A 62 -15.77 -13.06 14.80
C ASN A 62 -14.43 -13.37 15.48
N ILE A 63 -14.18 -14.64 15.75
CA ILE A 63 -12.94 -15.11 16.38
C ILE A 63 -11.77 -14.93 15.39
N ARG A 64 -12.01 -15.22 14.11
CA ARG A 64 -11.04 -15.01 13.03
C ARG A 64 -10.65 -13.54 12.90
N GLY A 65 -11.63 -12.64 12.87
CA GLY A 65 -11.39 -11.20 12.80
C GLY A 65 -10.60 -10.69 14.00
N ARG A 66 -10.93 -11.14 15.22
CA ARG A 66 -10.21 -10.77 16.45
C ARG A 66 -8.76 -11.27 16.44
N ARG A 67 -8.53 -12.51 16.01
CA ARG A 67 -7.18 -13.09 15.91
C ARG A 67 -6.32 -12.34 14.89
N ILE A 68 -6.86 -12.05 13.70
CA ILE A 68 -6.17 -11.27 12.66
C ILE A 68 -5.87 -9.85 13.16
N SER A 69 -6.80 -9.20 13.84
CA SER A 69 -6.61 -7.86 14.41
C SER A 69 -5.46 -7.84 15.42
N ASN A 70 -5.41 -8.82 16.32
CA ASN A 70 -4.34 -8.93 17.31
C ASN A 70 -2.96 -9.16 16.66
N VAL A 71 -2.88 -10.08 15.68
CA VAL A 71 -1.63 -10.32 14.93
C VAL A 71 -1.17 -9.06 14.19
N SER A 72 -2.11 -8.34 13.58
CA SER A 72 -1.84 -7.08 12.89
C SER A 72 -1.26 -6.01 13.82
N ARG A 73 -1.81 -5.90 15.04
CA ARG A 73 -1.33 -4.96 16.06
C ARG A 73 0.06 -5.32 16.55
N ILE A 74 0.35 -6.61 16.80
CA ILE A 74 1.67 -7.08 17.23
C ILE A 74 2.73 -6.82 16.15
N ALA A 75 2.40 -7.10 14.88
CA ALA A 75 3.30 -6.82 13.76
C ALA A 75 3.57 -5.32 13.62
N ASN A 76 2.54 -4.46 13.73
CA ASN A 76 2.69 -3.01 13.70
C ASN A 76 3.53 -2.48 14.88
N TYR A 77 3.34 -3.05 16.08
CA TYR A 77 4.16 -2.72 17.25
C TYR A 77 5.63 -3.05 17.02
N ARG A 78 5.94 -4.25 16.50
CA ARG A 78 7.31 -4.65 16.15
C ARG A 78 7.92 -3.74 15.09
N VAL A 79 7.18 -3.37 14.06
CA VAL A 79 7.65 -2.45 13.01
C VAL A 79 8.00 -1.06 13.60
N ARG A 80 7.21 -0.58 14.56
CA ARG A 80 7.45 0.70 15.25
C ARG A 80 8.66 0.65 16.19
N THR A 81 8.81 -0.43 16.96
CA THR A 81 9.91 -0.59 17.93
C THR A 81 11.25 -0.93 17.27
N VAL A 82 11.26 -1.85 16.29
CA VAL A 82 12.51 -2.28 15.63
C VAL A 82 12.94 -1.30 14.53
N GLY A 83 12.05 -0.41 14.07
CA GLY A 83 12.36 0.62 13.08
C GLY A 83 12.59 0.11 11.65
N ILE A 84 12.54 -1.21 11.42
CA ILE A 84 12.66 -1.85 10.11
C ILE A 84 11.27 -1.87 9.46
N SER A 85 10.83 -0.71 8.96
CA SER A 85 9.83 -0.70 7.89
C SER A 85 10.55 -0.46 6.57
N GLN A 86 10.40 -1.39 5.62
CA GLN A 86 10.75 -1.14 4.23
C GLN A 86 10.12 0.17 3.74
N ILE A 87 8.95 0.56 4.26
CA ILE A 87 8.26 1.82 3.99
C ILE A 87 9.02 3.06 4.49
N ARG A 88 9.61 3.07 5.70
CA ARG A 88 10.50 4.18 6.12
C ARG A 88 11.72 4.25 5.23
N ARG A 89 12.35 3.11 4.96
CA ARG A 89 13.59 3.04 4.18
C ARG A 89 13.36 3.48 2.73
N SER A 90 12.25 3.08 2.12
CA SER A 90 11.87 3.47 0.77
C SER A 90 11.39 4.92 0.70
N ARG A 91 10.60 5.42 1.68
CA ARG A 91 10.25 6.86 1.75
C ARG A 91 11.47 7.75 1.91
N ALA A 92 12.42 7.38 2.76
CA ALA A 92 13.67 8.14 2.91
C ALA A 92 14.45 8.16 1.59
N LYS A 93 14.60 7.01 0.91
CA LYS A 93 15.22 6.95 -0.42
C LYS A 93 14.47 7.75 -1.49
N TRP A 94 13.14 7.68 -1.53
CA TRP A 94 12.31 8.42 -2.49
C TRP A 94 12.29 9.92 -2.22
N SER A 95 12.29 10.33 -0.94
CA SER A 95 12.42 11.73 -0.52
C SER A 95 13.77 12.29 -0.97
N CYS A 96 14.85 11.56 -0.69
CA CYS A 96 16.20 11.93 -1.09
C CYS A 96 16.33 11.99 -2.63
N ARG A 97 15.79 11.00 -3.36
CA ARG A 97 15.76 11.01 -4.83
C ARG A 97 14.96 12.18 -5.39
N ARG A 98 13.79 12.51 -4.82
CA ARG A 98 13.00 13.69 -5.23
C ARG A 98 13.68 15.01 -4.90
N GLN A 99 14.38 15.11 -3.77
CA GLN A 99 15.19 16.28 -3.43
C GLN A 99 16.37 16.43 -4.41
N ALA A 100 17.11 15.36 -4.70
CA ALA A 100 18.18 15.36 -5.68
C ALA A 100 17.71 15.73 -7.10
N SER A 101 16.49 15.30 -7.49
CA SER A 101 15.89 15.68 -8.78
C SER A 101 15.45 17.15 -8.82
N ARG A 102 15.05 17.72 -7.67
CA ARG A 102 14.68 19.14 -7.55
C ARG A 102 15.89 20.07 -7.48
N SER A 103 16.99 19.64 -6.86
CA SER A 103 18.23 20.40 -6.86
C SER A 103 18.88 20.43 -8.25
N LEU A 104 18.92 19.30 -8.96
CA LEU A 104 19.40 19.26 -10.35
C LEU A 104 18.53 20.06 -11.34
N ALA A 105 17.25 20.33 -11.00
CA ALA A 105 16.37 21.20 -11.77
C ALA A 105 16.49 22.68 -11.41
N ASN A 106 17.10 23.01 -10.27
CA ASN A 106 17.31 24.39 -9.80
C ASN A 106 18.76 24.88 -10.00
N ASP A 107 19.68 24.00 -10.40
CA ASP A 107 21.08 24.35 -10.70
C ASP A 107 21.29 24.75 -12.18
N ALA A 108 20.41 25.59 -12.72
CA ALA A 108 20.70 26.39 -13.90
C ALA A 108 21.03 27.82 -13.44
N CYS A 109 22.32 28.19 -13.49
CA CYS A 109 22.92 29.47 -13.07
C CYS A 109 22.84 29.73 -11.56
N VAL A 110 23.95 29.86 -10.81
CA VAL A 110 24.99 30.88 -10.97
C VAL A 110 26.34 30.34 -10.46
N CYS A 111 27.30 30.19 -11.37
CA CYS A 111 28.71 30.48 -11.07
C CYS A 111 29.20 31.39 -12.18
N LYS A 112 29.09 32.69 -11.93
CA LYS A 112 29.70 33.74 -12.73
C LYS A 112 30.82 34.33 -11.87
N MET A 113 32.04 33.97 -12.21
CA MET A 113 33.28 34.76 -12.15
C MET A 113 34.37 33.97 -12.84
#